data_AF-A0A852APG8-F1
#
_entry.id   AF-A0A852APG8-F1
#
_cell.length_a   1.000
_cell.length_b   1.000
_cell.length_c   1.000
_cell.angle_alpha   90.00
_cell.angle_beta   90.00
_cell.angle_gamma   90.00
#
_symmetry.space_group_name_H-M   'P 1'
#
loop_
_entity.id
_entity.type
_entity.pdbx_description
1 polymer ?
#
loop_
_entity_poly.entity_id
_entity_poly.type
_entity_poly.pdbx_seq_one_letter_code
_entity_poly.pdbx_strand_id
1 'polypeptide(L)'
;QAVLFADAIDVEAPEYLAKAVVLLLFLEPEARCSRCFRGTVPVHARYHCPAQGTHQALVALQSPQVLLCCCHGHLSAECWEPAEVDAPCSSDTTSSCQWHTTKYRPVCEESMLRVPVGLREHSSLVCALTLLTTGLCSGLILAAACKYGHFS
;
A
#
# COMPACT_ATOMS: atom_id res chain seq x y z
N GLN A 1 8.42 3.58 -15.53
CA GLN A 1 8.80 2.28 -14.89
C GLN A 1 8.97 2.48 -13.37
N ALA A 2 8.87 1.45 -12.53
CA ALA A 2 8.93 1.60 -11.07
C ALA A 2 9.85 0.55 -10.43
N VAL A 3 10.56 0.94 -9.36
CA VAL A 3 11.45 0.08 -8.57
C VAL A 3 11.02 0.13 -7.11
N LEU A 4 10.93 -1.04 -6.50
CA LEU A 4 10.45 -1.23 -5.14
C LEU A 4 11.61 -1.57 -4.21
N PHE A 5 11.76 -0.83 -3.11
CA PHE A 5 12.84 -1.03 -2.15
C PHE A 5 12.29 -1.75 -0.92
N ALA A 6 12.13 -3.07 -1.03
CA ALA A 6 11.80 -3.93 0.10
C ALA A 6 12.41 -5.33 -0.10
N ASP A 7 13.12 -5.82 0.92
CA ASP A 7 13.70 -7.17 0.91
C ASP A 7 12.63 -8.27 0.87
N ALA A 8 11.50 -8.05 1.55
CA ALA A 8 10.34 -8.92 1.54
C ALA A 8 9.07 -8.12 1.84
N ILE A 9 8.00 -8.36 1.07
CA ILE A 9 6.69 -7.75 1.28
C ILE A 9 5.70 -8.87 1.54
N ASP A 10 5.12 -8.85 2.73
CA ASP A 10 3.93 -9.63 3.01
C ASP A 10 2.74 -8.93 2.34
N VAL A 11 2.27 -9.50 1.23
CA VAL A 11 1.12 -8.97 0.47
C VAL A 11 -0.21 -9.21 1.19
N GLU A 12 -0.26 -10.16 2.11
CA GLU A 12 -1.48 -10.57 2.82
C GLU A 12 -1.63 -9.88 4.19
N ALA A 13 -0.54 -9.31 4.74
CA ALA A 13 -0.59 -8.59 5.99
C ALA A 13 -1.64 -7.45 5.96
N PRO A 14 -2.50 -7.32 6.99
CA PRO A 14 -3.45 -6.23 7.08
C PRO A 14 -2.74 -4.90 7.37
N GLU A 15 -3.45 -3.79 7.16
CA GLU A 15 -2.86 -2.44 7.26
C GLU A 15 -2.18 -2.17 8.61
N TYR A 16 -2.78 -2.58 9.72
CA TYR A 16 -2.26 -2.37 11.08
C TYR A 16 -1.04 -3.23 11.45
N LEU A 17 -0.65 -4.20 10.61
CA LEU A 17 0.55 -5.03 10.78
C LEU A 17 1.58 -4.83 9.67
N ALA A 18 1.18 -4.19 8.57
CA ALA A 18 2.03 -3.99 7.42
C ALA A 18 3.12 -2.95 7.71
N LYS A 19 4.32 -3.20 7.18
CA LYS A 19 5.41 -2.21 7.18
C LYS A 19 5.24 -1.23 6.03
N ALA A 20 5.68 0.01 6.22
CA ALA A 20 5.77 0.98 5.15
C ALA A 20 6.73 0.50 4.05
N VAL A 21 6.41 0.83 2.80
CA VAL A 21 7.21 0.46 1.62
C VAL A 21 7.53 1.71 0.83
N VAL A 22 8.77 1.80 0.34
CA VAL A 22 9.23 2.89 -0.51
C VAL A 22 9.23 2.45 -1.97
N LEU A 23 8.53 3.22 -2.81
CA LEU A 23 8.45 3.02 -4.26
C LEU A 23 9.12 4.20 -4.97
N LEU A 24 10.09 3.91 -5.82
CA LEU A 24 10.71 4.88 -6.72
C LEU A 24 10.08 4.75 -8.10
N LEU A 25 9.47 5.84 -8.57
CA LEU A 25 8.79 5.90 -9.86
C LEU A 25 9.58 6.76 -10.85
N PHE A 26 10.00 6.15 -11.95
CA PHE A 26 10.60 6.85 -13.08
C PHE A 26 9.49 7.36 -14.00
N LEU A 27 9.38 8.69 -14.09
CA LEU A 27 8.36 9.37 -14.87
C LEU A 27 8.71 9.38 -16.36
N GLU A 28 7.68 9.33 -17.20
CA GLU A 28 7.82 9.34 -18.66
C GLU A 28 7.56 10.75 -19.20
N PRO A 29 8.36 11.24 -20.17
CA PRO A 29 8.14 12.55 -20.77
C PRO A 29 6.84 12.56 -21.58
N GLU A 30 6.08 13.64 -21.46
CA GLU A 30 4.80 13.78 -22.15
C GLU A 30 5.00 14.32 -23.57
N ALA A 31 4.45 13.65 -24.58
CA ALA A 31 4.68 13.97 -25.99
C ALA A 31 4.27 15.41 -26.40
N ARG A 32 3.34 16.03 -25.67
CA ARG A 32 2.80 17.36 -25.97
C ARG A 32 3.52 18.50 -25.26
N CYS A 33 4.38 18.20 -24.28
CA CYS A 33 5.04 19.20 -23.45
C CYS A 33 6.45 18.72 -23.07
N SER A 34 7.47 19.41 -23.59
CA SER A 34 8.89 19.05 -23.42
C SER A 34 9.41 19.12 -21.99
N ARG A 35 8.65 19.71 -21.06
CA ARG A 35 8.99 19.82 -19.63
C ARG A 35 7.95 19.16 -18.72
N CYS A 36 7.02 18.41 -19.29
CA CYS A 36 6.00 17.70 -18.53
C CYS A 36 6.36 16.22 -18.48
N PHE A 37 6.23 15.66 -17.29
CA PHE A 37 6.47 14.25 -17.04
C PHE A 37 5.23 13.67 -16.39
N ARG A 38 4.89 12.43 -16.76
CA ARG A 38 3.72 11.75 -16.24
C ARG A 38 4.11 10.37 -15.72
N GLY A 39 3.45 9.99 -14.63
CA GLY A 39 3.53 8.65 -14.06
C GLY A 39 2.19 8.28 -13.44
N THR A 40 1.93 6.99 -13.36
CA THR A 40 0.72 6.44 -12.74
C THR A 40 1.10 5.27 -11.86
N VAL A 41 0.60 5.26 -10.63
CA VAL A 41 0.81 4.18 -9.67
C VAL A 41 -0.57 3.62 -9.31
N PRO A 42 -0.85 2.34 -9.61
CA PRO A 42 -2.05 1.70 -9.12
C PRO A 42 -1.93 1.52 -7.60
N VAL A 43 -2.96 1.93 -6.88
CA VAL A 43 -3.04 1.75 -5.42
C VAL A 43 -4.12 0.75 -5.07
N HIS A 44 -3.80 -0.16 -4.15
CA HIS A 44 -4.76 -1.09 -3.58
C HIS A 44 -4.67 -0.98 -2.05
N ALA A 45 -5.82 -0.73 -1.40
CA ALA A 45 -5.87 -0.62 0.04
C ALA A 45 -5.84 -2.01 0.69
N ARG A 46 -5.04 -2.17 1.72
CA ARG A 46 -5.01 -3.40 2.54
C ARG A 46 -6.25 -3.46 3.43
N TYR A 47 -6.51 -4.62 4.02
CA TYR A 47 -7.58 -4.78 4.99
C TYR A 47 -7.33 -3.90 6.22
N HIS A 48 -8.23 -2.96 6.48
CA HIS A 48 -8.22 -2.12 7.67
C HIS A 48 -9.03 -2.75 8.80
N CYS A 49 -8.72 -2.35 10.04
CA CYS A 49 -9.52 -2.68 11.20
C CYS A 49 -10.96 -2.17 11.07
N PRO A 50 -11.95 -2.88 11.65
CA PRO A 50 -13.30 -2.37 11.74
C PRO A 50 -13.35 -1.09 12.59
N ALA A 51 -14.15 -0.13 12.15
CA ALA A 51 -14.31 1.16 12.80
C ALA A 51 -15.61 1.23 13.62
N GLN A 52 -15.64 2.15 14.58
CA GLN A 52 -16.83 2.44 15.37
C GLN A 52 -17.64 3.56 14.72
N GLY A 53 -18.94 3.33 14.53
CA GLY A 53 -19.86 4.36 14.02
C GLY A 53 -19.66 4.79 12.56
N THR A 54 -18.69 4.21 11.83
CA THR A 54 -18.43 4.53 10.42
C THR A 54 -18.09 3.28 9.62
N HIS A 55 -18.57 3.23 8.38
CA HIS A 55 -18.22 2.21 7.38
C HIS A 55 -17.01 2.60 6.54
N GLN A 56 -16.37 3.74 6.84
CA GLN A 56 -15.25 4.26 6.07
C GLN A 56 -14.10 4.67 6.99
N ALA A 57 -12.89 4.25 6.63
CA ALA A 57 -11.64 4.80 7.13
C ALA A 57 -11.11 5.84 6.13
N LEU A 58 -10.58 6.94 6.66
CA LEU A 58 -9.89 7.96 5.87
C LEU A 58 -8.39 7.70 5.93
N VAL A 59 -7.77 7.54 4.77
CA VAL A 59 -6.32 7.32 4.64
C VAL A 59 -5.73 8.52 3.91
N ALA A 60 -4.83 9.24 4.58
CA ALA A 60 -4.11 10.35 3.95
C ALA A 60 -3.04 9.80 3.00
N LEU A 61 -3.12 10.16 1.73
CA LEU A 61 -2.08 9.88 0.76
C LEU A 61 -1.07 11.02 0.83
N GLN A 62 0.11 10.70 1.38
CA GLN A 62 1.20 11.65 1.53
C GLN A 62 1.67 12.15 0.17
N SER A 63 2.05 13.43 0.13
CA SER A 63 2.64 14.05 -1.05
C SER A 63 3.96 13.35 -1.40
N PRO A 64 4.16 12.91 -2.66
CA PRO A 64 5.38 12.20 -3.05
C PRO A 64 6.58 13.15 -3.05
N GLN A 65 7.76 12.66 -2.69
CA GLN A 65 8.99 13.43 -2.89
C GLN A 65 9.39 13.37 -4.36
N VAL A 66 9.74 14.53 -4.93
CA VAL A 66 10.24 14.62 -6.30
C VAL A 66 11.76 14.69 -6.24
N LEU A 67 12.40 13.74 -6.94
CA LEU A 67 13.85 13.63 -7.03
C LEU A 67 14.32 13.98 -8.44
N LEU A 68 15.48 14.63 -8.53
CA LEU A 68 16.16 14.95 -9.78
C LEU A 68 17.51 14.21 -9.85
N CYS A 69 17.79 13.58 -10.99
CA CYS A 69 19.05 12.88 -11.27
C CYS A 69 20.07 13.90 -11.81
N CYS A 70 21.16 14.18 -11.09
CA CYS A 70 22.23 15.09 -11.56
C CYS A 70 23.28 14.39 -12.43
N CYS A 71 22.82 13.44 -13.25
CA CYS A 71 23.63 12.33 -13.74
C CYS A 71 24.46 12.65 -14.99
N HIS A 72 24.32 13.87 -15.53
CA HIS A 72 24.96 14.32 -16.76
C HIS A 72 25.69 15.67 -16.66
N GLY A 73 26.02 16.15 -15.46
CA GLY A 73 26.89 17.34 -15.26
C GLY A 73 26.36 18.68 -15.79
N HIS A 74 25.23 18.69 -16.50
CA HIS A 74 24.61 19.86 -17.14
C HIS A 74 23.36 20.37 -16.43
N LEU A 75 23.02 19.83 -15.26
CA LEU A 75 21.89 20.32 -14.47
C LEU A 75 22.36 21.38 -13.47
N SER A 76 21.57 22.45 -13.46
CA SER A 76 21.67 23.77 -12.82
C SER A 76 22.12 23.80 -11.36
N ALA A 77 22.29 25.02 -10.84
CA ALA A 77 22.73 25.37 -9.48
C ALA A 77 21.98 24.68 -8.32
N GLU A 78 20.93 23.91 -8.58
CA GLU A 78 20.23 23.05 -7.62
C GLU A 78 20.97 21.72 -7.30
N CYS A 79 21.96 21.28 -8.08
CA CYS A 79 22.72 20.03 -7.83
C CYS A 79 23.85 20.16 -6.79
N TRP A 80 23.95 21.27 -6.05
CA TRP A 80 25.08 21.58 -5.16
C TRP A 80 24.87 21.18 -3.69
N GLU A 81 23.67 20.70 -3.33
CA GLU A 81 23.38 20.14 -2.00
C GLU A 81 23.64 18.62 -1.99
N PRO A 82 24.09 18.02 -0.86
CA PRO A 82 24.45 16.60 -0.82
C PRO A 82 23.28 15.69 -1.21
N ALA A 83 23.57 14.69 -2.06
CA ALA A 83 22.60 13.69 -2.48
C ALA A 83 22.14 12.84 -1.28
N GLU A 84 20.82 12.74 -1.08
CA GLU A 84 20.24 12.09 0.10
C GLU A 84 19.95 10.60 -0.14
N VAL A 85 19.86 10.17 -1.41
CA VAL A 85 19.45 8.81 -1.78
C VAL A 85 20.30 8.25 -2.91
N ASP A 86 21.02 7.15 -2.63
CA ASP A 86 21.63 6.28 -3.64
C ASP A 86 20.55 5.36 -4.23
N ALA A 87 20.12 5.66 -5.45
CA ALA A 87 19.12 4.88 -6.18
C ALA A 87 19.60 4.62 -7.62
N PRO A 88 19.15 3.52 -8.27
CA PRO A 88 19.58 3.18 -9.61
C PRO A 88 19.21 4.29 -10.60
N CYS A 89 20.10 4.55 -11.57
CA CYS A 89 19.92 5.61 -12.58
C CYS A 89 18.72 5.36 -13.52
N SER A 90 18.42 4.08 -13.75
CA SER A 90 17.36 3.58 -14.58
C SER A 90 16.89 2.26 -13.97
N SER A 91 15.68 1.83 -14.30
CA SER A 91 15.18 0.50 -13.92
C SER A 91 16.03 -0.66 -14.42
N ASP A 92 16.85 -0.43 -15.45
CA ASP A 92 17.55 -1.47 -16.19
C ASP A 92 19.07 -1.50 -15.88
N THR A 93 19.59 -0.53 -15.13
CA THR A 93 21.02 -0.41 -14.85
C THR A 93 21.35 -0.56 -13.37
N THR A 94 22.42 -1.30 -13.08
CA THR A 94 22.94 -1.53 -11.71
C THR A 94 23.74 -0.34 -11.18
N SER A 95 23.99 0.69 -12.01
CA SER A 95 24.72 1.88 -11.62
C SER A 95 23.86 2.76 -10.69
N SER A 96 24.41 3.12 -9.52
CA SER A 96 23.81 4.11 -8.65
C SER A 96 24.01 5.51 -9.22
N CYS A 97 22.97 6.33 -9.09
CA CYS A 97 22.99 7.74 -9.44
C CYS A 97 22.73 8.59 -8.21
N GLN A 98 23.28 9.80 -8.21
CA GLN A 98 23.00 10.78 -7.17
C GLN A 98 21.68 11.49 -7.46
N TRP A 99 20.73 11.30 -6.55
CA TRP A 99 19.41 11.90 -6.58
C TRP A 99 19.29 12.99 -5.54
N HIS A 100 18.68 14.11 -5.94
CA HIS A 100 18.50 15.28 -5.09
C HIS A 100 17.02 15.62 -4.95
N THR A 101 16.59 15.88 -3.72
CA THR A 101 15.23 16.32 -3.42
C THR A 101 15.02 17.74 -3.89
N THR A 102 13.94 17.99 -4.62
CA THR A 102 13.58 19.33 -5.06
C THR A 102 12.29 19.80 -4.43
N LYS A 103 12.21 21.11 -4.16
CA LYS A 103 10.96 21.74 -3.73
C LYS A 103 10.05 21.86 -4.94
N TYR A 104 8.86 21.29 -4.82
CA TYR A 104 7.83 21.40 -5.85
C TYR A 104 6.55 21.95 -5.24
N ARG A 105 5.70 22.56 -6.08
CA ARG A 105 4.37 23.00 -5.66
C ARG A 105 3.37 21.93 -6.07
N PRO A 106 2.82 21.15 -5.13
CA PRO A 106 1.76 20.20 -5.46
C PRO A 106 0.53 20.96 -5.97
N VAL A 107 -0.09 20.44 -7.04
CA VAL A 107 -1.32 21.01 -7.62
C VAL A 107 -2.55 20.62 -6.79
N CYS A 108 -2.52 19.43 -6.18
CA CYS A 108 -3.56 18.93 -5.29
C CYS A 108 -3.02 18.85 -3.85
N GLU A 109 -3.83 19.25 -2.87
CA GLU A 109 -3.54 19.00 -1.45
C GLU A 109 -3.50 17.50 -1.14
N GLU A 110 -2.99 17.15 0.05
CA GLU A 110 -2.99 15.79 0.57
C GLU A 110 -4.36 15.13 0.34
N SER A 111 -4.35 14.09 -0.49
CA SER A 111 -5.59 13.47 -0.95
C SER A 111 -6.02 12.41 0.06
N MET A 112 -7.25 12.52 0.57
CA MET A 112 -7.81 11.52 1.47
C MET A 112 -8.52 10.41 0.69
N LEU A 113 -8.02 9.20 0.79
CA LEU A 113 -8.67 8.00 0.25
C LEU A 113 -9.70 7.47 1.26
N ARG A 114 -10.92 7.18 0.79
CA ARG A 114 -11.96 6.54 1.59
C ARG A 114 -11.89 5.03 1.37
N VAL A 115 -11.58 4.29 2.42
CA VAL A 115 -11.50 2.82 2.40
C VAL A 115 -12.69 2.24 3.15
N PRO A 116 -13.47 1.32 2.56
CA PRO A 116 -14.58 0.69 3.26
C PRO A 116 -14.07 -0.22 4.39
N VAL A 117 -14.71 -0.14 5.55
CA VAL A 117 -14.39 -0.94 6.74
C VAL A 117 -15.65 -1.54 7.37
N GLY A 118 -15.46 -2.64 8.09
CA GLY A 118 -16.52 -3.25 8.90
C GLY A 118 -16.90 -2.37 10.10
N LEU A 119 -18.12 -2.55 10.61
CA LEU A 119 -18.54 -1.94 11.87
C LEU A 119 -18.18 -2.82 13.05
N ARG A 120 -17.53 -2.24 14.05
CA ARG A 120 -17.16 -2.94 15.28
C ARG A 120 -18.39 -3.38 16.10
N GLU A 121 -19.49 -2.65 16.01
CA GLU A 121 -20.76 -2.95 16.70
C GLU A 121 -21.37 -4.30 16.29
N HIS A 122 -21.14 -4.74 15.06
CA HIS A 122 -21.63 -6.04 14.60
C HIS A 122 -20.80 -7.21 15.13
N SER A 123 -19.64 -6.97 15.76
CA SER A 123 -18.74 -8.02 16.21
C SER A 123 -19.42 -8.99 17.19
N SER A 124 -20.13 -8.49 18.21
CA SER A 124 -20.78 -9.34 19.21
C SER A 124 -21.88 -10.21 18.60
N LEU A 125 -22.73 -9.62 17.77
CA LEU A 125 -23.82 -10.31 17.09
C LEU A 125 -23.29 -11.38 16.13
N VAL A 126 -22.30 -11.03 15.30
CA VAL A 126 -21.69 -11.97 14.35
C VAL A 126 -21.02 -13.12 15.10
N CYS A 127 -20.28 -12.84 16.17
CA CYS A 127 -19.67 -13.87 17.00
C CYS A 127 -20.71 -14.80 17.63
N ALA A 128 -21.77 -14.25 18.24
CA ALA A 128 -22.81 -15.04 18.88
C ALA A 128 -23.54 -15.93 17.86
N LEU A 129 -23.92 -15.38 16.70
CA LEU A 129 -24.59 -16.15 15.64
C LEU A 129 -23.69 -17.25 15.11
N THR A 130 -22.41 -16.95 14.85
CA THR A 130 -21.44 -17.92 14.36
C THR A 130 -21.26 -19.06 15.37
N LEU A 131 -21.08 -18.75 16.66
CA LEU A 131 -20.94 -19.76 17.70
C LEU A 131 -22.19 -20.65 17.82
N LEU A 132 -23.39 -20.07 17.77
CA LEU A 132 -24.63 -20.83 17.80
C LEU A 132 -24.75 -21.76 16.60
N THR A 133 -24.52 -21.25 15.38
CA THR A 133 -24.57 -22.06 14.16
C THR A 133 -23.52 -23.16 14.18
N THR A 134 -22.27 -22.86 14.52
CA THR A 134 -21.20 -23.85 14.61
C THR A 134 -21.51 -24.90 15.67
N GLY A 135 -22.02 -24.51 16.84
CA GLY A 135 -22.44 -25.43 17.90
C GLY A 135 -23.54 -26.39 17.45
N LEU A 136 -24.59 -25.85 16.79
CA LEU A 136 -25.68 -26.66 16.24
C LEU A 136 -25.20 -27.62 15.15
N CYS A 137 -24.42 -27.13 14.19
CA CYS A 137 -23.87 -27.95 13.11
C CYS A 137 -22.98 -29.07 13.65
N SER A 138 -22.08 -28.74 14.59
CA SER A 138 -21.20 -29.73 15.21
C SER A 138 -21.97 -30.75 16.03
N GLY A 139 -23.02 -30.33 16.76
CA GLY A 139 -23.88 -31.22 17.51
C GLY A 139 -24.65 -32.20 16.62
N LEU A 140 -25.18 -31.74 15.48
CA LEU A 140 -25.84 -32.60 14.51
C LEU A 140 -24.88 -33.62 13.89
N ILE A 141 -23.67 -33.19 13.53
CA ILE A 141 -22.63 -34.08 13.00
C ILE A 141 -22.24 -35.13 14.04
N LEU A 142 -22.03 -34.71 15.29
CA LEU A 142 -21.68 -35.61 16.39
C LEU A 142 -22.80 -36.62 16.66
N ALA A 143 -24.06 -36.18 16.69
CA ALA A 143 -25.20 -37.07 16.87
C ALA A 143 -25.30 -38.10 15.72
N ALA A 144 -25.04 -37.69 14.49
CA ALA A 144 -24.99 -38.59 13.34
C ALA A 144 -23.83 -39.59 13.46
N ALA A 145 -22.64 -39.14 13.85
CA ALA A 145 -21.48 -40.01 14.07
C ALA A 145 -21.73 -41.03 15.19
N CYS A 146 -22.35 -40.64 16.31
CA CYS A 146 -22.70 -41.56 17.39
C CYS A 146 -23.76 -42.59 16.98
N LYS A 147 -24.74 -42.19 16.15
CA LYS A 147 -25.84 -43.06 15.74
C LYS A 147 -25.46 -44.03 14.61
N TYR A 148 -24.59 -43.61 13.69
CA TYR A 148 -24.29 -44.35 12.46
C TYR A 148 -22.82 -44.76 12.34
N GLY A 149 -21.94 -44.27 13.21
CA GLY A 149 -20.54 -44.63 13.23
C GLY A 149 -20.33 -46.04 13.77
N HIS A 150 -19.77 -46.93 12.94
CA HIS A 150 -19.13 -48.15 13.42
C HIS A 150 -17.73 -47.79 13.92
N PHE A 151 -17.63 -47.53 15.22
CA PHE A 151 -16.34 -47.41 15.89
C PHE A 151 -15.83 -48.84 16.13
N SER A 152 -14.94 -49.31 15.25
CA SER A 152 -14.23 -50.58 15.38
C SER A 152 -13.04 -50.47 16.32
#